data_AF-A0A5A5RB01-F1
#
_entry.id   AF-A0A5A5RB01-F1
#
_cell.length_a   1.000
_cell.length_b   1.000
_cell.length_c   1.000
_cell.angle_alpha   90.00
_cell.angle_beta   90.00
_cell.angle_gamma   90.00
#
_symmetry.space_group_name_H-M   'P 1'
#
loop_
_entity.id
_entity.type
_entity.pdbx_description
1 polymer ?
#
loop_
_entity_poly.entity_id
_entity_poly.type
_entity_poly.pdbx_seq_one_letter_code
_entity_poly.pdbx_strand_id
1 'polypeptide(L)'
;MSSNLIAIIAEDETDCDVFRQIIHRVLGTNTRTKSWASKSSSTLKRKLSAKLKVMTREGCDAFIIVHDLDRNPKNNSLNDEKQLRDHLELSCSNINGIRKYICIPIE
;
A
#
# COMPACT_ATOMS: atom_id res chain seq x y z
N MET A 1 -21.38 14.25 4.50
CA MET A 1 -20.70 12.99 4.83
C MET A 1 -19.33 13.02 4.17
N SER A 2 -18.25 12.97 4.95
CA SER A 2 -16.90 12.84 4.41
C SER A 2 -16.83 11.53 3.65
N SER A 3 -16.66 11.62 2.33
CA SER A 3 -16.61 10.44 1.50
C SER A 3 -15.20 9.86 1.59
N ASN A 4 -15.03 8.86 2.45
CA ASN A 4 -13.75 8.18 2.66
C ASN A 4 -13.23 7.66 1.31
N LEU A 5 -12.06 8.15 0.90
CA LEU A 5 -11.38 7.71 -0.32
C LEU A 5 -10.16 6.90 0.09
N ILE A 6 -10.25 5.59 -0.04
CA ILE A 6 -9.21 4.66 0.37
C ILE A 6 -8.26 4.42 -0.81
N ALA A 7 -6.99 4.76 -0.61
CA ALA A 7 -5.95 4.46 -1.57
C ALA A 7 -5.39 3.05 -1.33
N ILE A 8 -5.29 2.26 -2.40
CA ILE A 8 -4.68 0.92 -2.43
C ILE A 8 -3.36 1.05 -3.19
N ILE A 9 -2.26 0.69 -2.55
CA ILE A 9 -0.91 0.78 -3.10
C ILE A 9 -0.31 -0.62 -3.05
N ALA A 10 0.00 -1.21 -4.21
CA ALA A 10 0.49 -2.57 -4.28
C ALA A 10 1.60 -2.75 -5.32
N GLU A 11 2.19 -3.95 -5.35
CA GLU A 11 3.20 -4.30 -6.35
C GLU A 11 2.58 -4.35 -7.73
N ASP A 12 1.47 -5.06 -7.89
CA ASP A 12 0.80 -5.22 -9.17
C ASP A 12 -0.69 -4.83 -9.13
N GLU A 13 -1.34 -5.00 -10.28
CA GLU A 13 -2.77 -4.69 -10.45
C GLU A 13 -3.67 -5.76 -9.82
N THR A 14 -3.20 -7.01 -9.75
CA THR A 14 -3.95 -8.13 -9.18
C THR A 14 -4.16 -7.92 -7.68
N ASP A 15 -3.12 -7.53 -6.96
CA ASP A 15 -3.20 -7.16 -5.54
C ASP A 15 -4.18 -6.00 -5.32
N CYS A 16 -4.10 -4.98 -6.18
CA CYS A 16 -4.99 -3.84 -6.12
C CYS A 16 -6.46 -4.26 -6.25
N ASP A 17 -6.75 -5.18 -7.16
CA ASP A 17 -8.10 -5.68 -7.41
C ASP A 17 -8.61 -6.57 -6.28
N VAL A 18 -7.77 -7.45 -5.75
CA VAL A 18 -8.10 -8.28 -4.57
C VAL A 18 -8.46 -7.40 -3.38
N PHE A 19 -7.63 -6.41 -3.05
CA PHE A 19 -7.93 -5.52 -1.93
C PHE A 19 -9.14 -4.62 -2.19
N ARG A 20 -9.38 -4.21 -3.44
CA ARG A 20 -10.61 -3.50 -3.79
C ARG A 20 -11.84 -4.34 -3.49
N GLN A 21 -11.83 -5.61 -3.88
CA GLN A 21 -12.93 -6.54 -3.60
C GLN A 21 -13.12 -6.74 -2.09
N ILE A 22 -12.04 -6.89 -1.32
CA ILE A 22 -12.11 -7.01 0.14
C ILE A 22 -12.74 -5.75 0.76
N ILE A 23 -12.28 -4.57 0.36
CA ILE A 23 -12.84 -3.28 0.83
C ILE A 23 -14.33 -3.21 0.52
N HIS A 24 -14.73 -3.54 -0.70
CA HIS A 24 -16.15 -3.49 -1.10
C HIS A 24 -17.00 -4.55 -0.42
N ARG A 25 -16.43 -5.69 -0.05
CA ARG A 25 -17.11 -6.74 0.71
C ARG A 25 -17.33 -6.35 2.18
N VAL A 26 -16.38 -5.63 2.77
CA VAL A 26 -16.42 -5.24 4.20
C VAL A 26 -17.14 -3.91 4.42
N LEU A 27 -16.90 -2.92 3.56
CA LEU A 27 -17.41 -1.55 3.69
C LEU A 27 -18.53 -1.20 2.70
N GLY A 28 -18.85 -2.11 1.77
CA GLY A 28 -19.84 -1.90 0.72
C GLY A 28 -19.27 -1.29 -0.56
N THR A 29 -19.98 -1.53 -1.68
CA THR A 29 -19.58 -1.12 -3.05
C THR A 29 -19.58 0.39 -3.27
N ASN A 30 -20.28 1.16 -2.43
CA ASN A 30 -20.28 2.62 -2.48
C ASN A 30 -18.98 3.25 -1.92
N THR A 31 -18.11 2.45 -1.31
CA THR A 31 -16.81 2.92 -0.81
C THR A 31 -15.91 3.30 -1.99
N ARG A 32 -15.42 4.55 -2.01
CA ARG A 32 -14.53 5.02 -3.07
C ARG A 32 -13.12 4.49 -2.83
N THR A 33 -12.51 3.96 -3.87
CA THR A 33 -11.15 3.44 -3.84
C THR A 33 -10.32 3.99 -4.99
N LYS A 34 -9.03 4.22 -4.76
CA LYS A 34 -8.06 4.61 -5.78
C LYS A 34 -6.84 3.70 -5.72
N SER A 35 -6.49 3.08 -6.83
CA SER A 35 -5.41 2.08 -6.85
C SER A 35 -4.14 2.64 -7.50
N TRP A 36 -2.99 2.11 -7.06
CA TRP A 36 -1.71 2.29 -7.74
C TRP A 36 -0.87 1.03 -7.63
N ALA A 37 -0.63 0.41 -8.78
CA ALA A 37 0.33 -0.66 -8.96
C ALA A 37 1.72 -0.08 -9.27
N SER A 38 2.72 -0.50 -8.52
CA SER A 38 4.11 -0.01 -8.67
C SER A 38 4.91 -0.74 -9.74
N LYS A 39 4.43 -1.90 -10.19
CA LYS A 39 5.04 -2.90 -11.09
C LYS A 39 6.16 -3.74 -10.49
N SER A 40 6.72 -3.39 -9.34
CA SER A 40 7.73 -4.19 -8.65
C SER A 40 7.94 -3.78 -7.19
N SER A 41 8.33 -4.73 -6.34
CA SER A 41 8.73 -4.54 -4.95
C SER A 41 9.69 -3.36 -4.74
N SER A 42 10.74 -3.31 -5.57
CA SER A 42 11.76 -2.26 -5.56
C SER A 42 11.21 -0.90 -5.95
N THR A 43 10.28 -0.85 -6.90
CA THR A 43 9.65 0.39 -7.34
C THR A 43 8.66 0.91 -6.30
N LEU A 44 7.92 0.02 -5.63
CA LEU A 44 7.05 0.39 -4.52
C LEU A 44 7.87 1.11 -3.44
N LYS A 45 8.88 0.45 -2.89
CA LYS A 45 9.74 1.00 -1.83
C LYS A 45 10.29 2.39 -2.20
N ARG A 46 10.85 2.52 -3.40
CA ARG A 46 11.45 3.77 -3.88
C ARG A 46 10.43 4.90 -4.09
N LYS A 47 9.23 4.61 -4.58
CA LYS A 47 8.25 5.64 -4.98
C LYS A 47 7.14 5.87 -3.95
N LEU A 48 7.04 5.03 -2.92
CA LEU A 48 5.95 5.06 -1.95
C LEU A 48 5.71 6.46 -1.37
N SER A 49 6.74 7.10 -0.82
CA SER A 49 6.58 8.42 -0.19
C SER A 49 6.08 9.49 -1.16
N ALA A 50 6.58 9.51 -2.40
CA ALA A 50 6.12 10.43 -3.43
C ALA A 50 4.66 10.15 -3.81
N LYS A 51 4.28 8.88 -3.93
CA LYS A 51 2.92 8.49 -4.30
C LYS A 51 1.90 8.82 -3.20
N LEU A 52 2.24 8.61 -1.93
CA LEU A 52 1.40 8.99 -0.79
C LEU A 52 1.09 10.48 -0.78
N LYS A 53 2.08 11.33 -1.07
CA LYS A 53 1.89 12.79 -1.18
C LYS A 53 0.92 13.16 -2.31
N VAL A 54 1.03 12.50 -3.46
CA VAL A 54 0.12 12.71 -4.58
C VAL A 54 -1.30 12.30 -4.20
N MET A 55 -1.49 11.10 -3.66
CA MET A 55 -2.81 10.58 -3.31
C MET A 55 -3.47 11.37 -2.16
N THR A 56 -2.68 11.90 -1.23
CA THR A 56 -3.16 12.85 -0.21
C THR A 56 -3.74 14.10 -0.85
N ARG A 57 -3.04 14.70 -1.82
CA ARG A 57 -3.51 15.89 -2.56
C ARG A 57 -4.76 15.60 -3.40
N GLU A 58 -4.93 14.35 -3.81
CA GLU A 58 -6.12 13.86 -4.53
C GLU A 58 -7.29 13.56 -3.58
N GLY A 59 -7.13 13.78 -2.27
CA GLY A 59 -8.19 13.63 -1.27
C GLY A 59 -8.32 12.24 -0.66
N CYS A 60 -7.31 11.37 -0.80
CA CYS A 60 -7.30 10.09 -0.09
C CYS A 60 -7.05 10.32 1.40
N ASP A 61 -7.88 9.70 2.24
CA ASP A 61 -7.87 9.84 3.71
C ASP A 61 -7.60 8.53 4.45
N ALA A 62 -7.33 7.46 3.70
CA ALA A 62 -6.74 6.23 4.20
C ALA A 62 -5.83 5.59 3.14
N PHE A 63 -4.78 4.91 3.58
CA PHE A 63 -3.86 4.14 2.74
C PHE A 63 -3.84 2.68 3.18
N ILE A 64 -3.96 1.77 2.22
CA ILE A 64 -3.64 0.35 2.35
C ILE A 64 -2.44 0.09 1.44
N ILE A 65 -1.32 -0.30 2.04
CA ILE A 65 -0.06 -0.57 1.38
C ILE A 65 0.16 -2.08 1.47
N VAL A 66 0.20 -2.74 0.31
CA VAL A 66 0.38 -4.17 0.16
C VAL A 66 1.75 -4.39 -0.45
N HIS A 67 2.57 -5.22 0.20
CA HIS A 67 3.93 -5.46 -0.25
C HIS A 67 4.34 -6.88 0.13
N ASP A 68 4.75 -7.66 -0.86
CA ASP A 68 5.16 -9.05 -0.64
C ASP A 68 6.56 -9.13 -0.05
N LEU A 69 6.77 -10.15 0.78
CA LEU A 69 8.10 -10.43 1.26
C LEU A 69 8.90 -11.08 0.12
N ASP A 70 9.72 -10.29 -0.58
CA ASP A 70 10.48 -10.73 -1.76
C ASP A 70 11.52 -11.82 -1.41
N ARG A 71 11.10 -13.08 -1.26
CA ARG A 71 11.96 -14.20 -0.85
C ARG A 71 12.78 -14.71 -2.03
N ASN A 72 13.62 -13.86 -2.61
CA ASN A 72 14.47 -14.27 -3.72
C ASN A 72 15.79 -14.88 -3.20
N PRO A 73 16.05 -16.18 -3.39
CA PRO A 73 17.32 -16.78 -2.97
C PRO A 73 18.54 -16.26 -3.76
N LYS A 74 18.33 -15.60 -4.92
CA LYS A 74 19.43 -15.14 -5.79
C LYS A 74 20.09 -13.82 -5.35
N ASN A 75 19.41 -12.99 -4.58
CA ASN A 75 19.94 -11.69 -4.12
C ASN A 75 20.37 -11.73 -2.65
N ASN A 76 20.37 -12.91 -2.01
CA ASN A 76 20.69 -13.15 -0.61
C ASN A 76 19.91 -12.24 0.37
N SER A 77 18.79 -11.67 -0.08
CA SER A 77 17.88 -10.95 0.80
C SER A 77 17.03 -11.99 1.50
N LEU A 78 17.51 -12.48 2.65
CA LEU A 78 16.63 -12.93 3.71
C LEU A 78 15.80 -11.69 4.09
N ASN A 79 14.70 -11.45 3.36
CA ASN A 79 13.88 -10.26 3.56
C ASN A 79 13.21 -10.40 4.92
N ASP A 80 13.80 -9.71 5.87
CA ASP A 80 13.31 -9.56 7.23
C ASP A 80 12.03 -8.73 7.16
N GLU A 81 10.89 -9.35 7.49
CA GLU A 81 9.59 -8.68 7.51
C GLU A 81 9.64 -7.41 8.35
N LYS A 82 10.37 -7.44 9.47
CA LYS A 82 10.52 -6.28 10.35
C LYS A 82 11.26 -5.17 9.65
N GLN A 83 12.38 -5.46 8.97
CA GLN A 83 13.12 -4.43 8.22
C GLN A 83 12.27 -3.84 7.08
N LEU A 84 11.51 -4.68 6.38
CA LEU A 84 10.59 -4.23 5.35
C LEU A 84 9.52 -3.30 5.94
N ARG A 85 8.87 -3.72 7.03
CA ARG A 85 7.87 -2.93 7.73
C ARG A 85 8.44 -1.59 8.20
N ASP A 86 9.59 -1.60 8.87
CA ASP A 86 10.29 -0.40 9.35
C ASP A 86 10.58 0.57 8.18
N HIS A 87 10.99 0.06 7.02
CA HIS A 87 11.23 0.86 5.81
C HIS A 87 9.94 1.48 5.24
N LEU A 88 8.86 0.71 5.16
CA LEU A 88 7.56 1.17 4.67
C LEU A 88 6.96 2.21 5.63
N GLU A 89 7.06 1.99 6.94
CA GLU A 89 6.64 2.95 7.97
C GLU A 89 7.43 4.27 7.88
N LEU A 90 8.76 4.18 7.73
CA LEU A 90 9.60 5.36 7.52
C LEU A 90 9.18 6.14 6.28
N SER A 91 8.88 5.45 5.17
CA SER A 91 8.38 6.08 3.94
C SER A 91 7.04 6.81 4.13
N CYS A 92 6.23 6.33 5.08
CA CYS A 92 4.94 6.91 5.44
C CYS A 92 5.04 8.03 6.49
N SER A 93 6.15 8.18 7.22
CA SER A 93 6.31 9.11 8.35
C SER A 93 5.97 10.58 8.00
N ASN A 94 6.23 10.99 6.76
CA ASN A 94 6.00 12.36 6.26
C ASN A 94 4.52 12.71 5.98
N ILE A 95 3.59 11.81 6.23
CA ILE A 95 2.16 11.98 5.97
C ILE A 95 1.42 12.03 7.31
N ASN A 96 0.96 13.21 7.75
CA ASN A 96 0.30 13.35 9.05
C ASN A 96 -1.23 13.34 8.93
N GLY A 97 -1.92 12.82 9.95
CA GLY A 97 -3.39 12.87 10.05
C GLY A 97 -4.14 11.91 9.12
N ILE A 98 -3.45 11.02 8.42
CA ILE A 98 -4.05 10.03 7.51
C ILE A 98 -3.78 8.62 8.02
N ARG A 99 -4.82 7.77 8.01
CA ARG A 99 -4.71 6.36 8.43
C ARG A 99 -3.89 5.57 7.41
N LYS A 100 -2.96 4.74 7.90
CA LYS A 100 -2.13 3.89 7.05
C LYS A 100 -2.15 2.47 7.59
N TYR A 101 -2.32 1.51 6.70
CA TYR A 101 -2.29 0.10 7.01
C TYR A 101 -1.28 -0.56 6.07
N ILE A 102 -0.28 -1.24 6.65
CA ILE A 102 0.74 -1.98 5.90
C ILE A 102 0.43 -3.47 6.04
N CYS A 103 0.12 -4.11 4.93
CA CYS A 103 -0.08 -5.54 4.79
C CYS A 103 1.16 -6.14 4.11
N ILE A 104 1.80 -7.09 4.81
CA ILE A 104 2.83 -7.96 4.25
C ILE A 104 2.23 -9.37 4.36
N PRO A 105 1.75 -9.96 3.26
CA PRO A 105 1.11 -11.27 3.30
C PRO A 105 2.05 -12.34 3.84
N ILE A 106 1.49 -13.30 4.57
CA ILE A 106 2.20 -14.53 4.93
C ILE A 106 2.00 -15.50 3.77
N GLU A 107 3.11 -15.96 3.19
CA GLU A 107 3.16 -17.02 2.18
C GLU A 107 3.26 -18.41 2.80
#